data_AF-A0A5B8UW17-F1
#
_entry.id   AF-A0A5B8UW17-F1
#
_cell.length_a   1.000
_cell.length_b   1.000
_cell.length_c   1.000
_cell.angle_alpha   90.00
_cell.angle_beta   90.00
_cell.angle_gamma   90.00
#
_symmetry.space_group_name_H-M   'P 1'
#
loop_
_entity.id
_entity.type
_entity.pdbx_description
1 polymer ?
#
loop_
_entity_poly.entity_id
_entity_poly.type
_entity_poly.pdbx_seq_one_letter_code
_entity_poly.pdbx_strand_id
1 'polypeptide(L)'
;MKVSRTKFVVIFLVSAFVFIGITNLLLQPVNGDWFAGTGSPVAWKRNLAAIIYPVKIILVGPLAPIFNDPDPAPPVRALACAIYWTAIALIVHFIISIMNVRKKSVN
;
A
#
# COMPACT_ATOMS: atom_id res chain seq x y z
N MET A 1 -16.33 6.98 12.31
CA MET A 1 -15.80 8.24 11.72
C MET A 1 -16.95 8.98 11.03
N LYS A 2 -16.88 10.31 10.85
CA LYS A 2 -17.88 11.06 10.06
C LYS A 2 -17.79 10.77 8.54
N VAL A 3 -16.71 10.13 8.09
CA VAL A 3 -16.49 9.75 6.70
C VAL A 3 -17.26 8.45 6.39
N SER A 4 -17.97 8.41 5.26
CA SER A 4 -18.64 7.18 4.82
C SER A 4 -17.62 6.11 4.42
N ARG A 5 -18.01 4.83 4.56
CA ARG A 5 -17.15 3.67 4.22
C ARG A 5 -16.63 3.78 2.77
N THR A 6 -17.51 4.07 1.82
CA THR A 6 -17.16 4.21 0.41
C THR A 6 -16.15 5.33 0.18
N LYS A 7 -16.35 6.49 0.81
CA LYS A 7 -15.42 7.62 0.69
C LYS A 7 -14.03 7.28 1.26
N PHE A 8 -13.98 6.54 2.37
CA PHE A 8 -12.71 6.06 2.93
C PHE A 8 -11.99 5.10 1.97
N VAL A 9 -12.69 4.11 1.42
CA VAL A 9 -12.11 3.14 0.49
C VAL A 9 -11.55 3.83 -0.76
N VAL A 10 -12.31 4.75 -1.37
CA VAL A 10 -11.84 5.50 -2.55
C VAL A 10 -10.58 6.30 -2.26
N ILE A 11 -10.54 7.03 -1.14
CA ILE A 11 -9.35 7.79 -0.73
C ILE A 11 -8.17 6.86 -0.48
N PHE A 12 -8.40 5.71 0.17
CA PHE A 12 -7.36 4.72 0.44
C PHE A 12 -6.77 4.16 -0.84
N LEU A 13 -7.61 3.75 -1.80
CA LEU A 13 -7.17 3.20 -3.09
C LEU A 13 -6.34 4.23 -3.87
N VAL A 14 -6.85 5.46 -4.03
CA VAL A 14 -6.12 6.53 -4.72
C VAL A 14 -4.77 6.78 -4.04
N SER A 15 -4.76 6.86 -2.70
CA SER A 15 -3.52 7.09 -1.94
C SER A 15 -2.54 5.93 -2.09
N ALA A 16 -3.00 4.67 -2.10
CA ALA A 16 -2.16 3.50 -2.27
C ALA A 16 -1.50 3.47 -3.67
N PHE A 17 -2.25 3.77 -4.74
CA PHE A 17 -1.70 3.89 -6.08
C PHE A 17 -0.67 5.02 -6.19
N VAL A 18 -1.01 6.20 -5.67
CA VAL A 18 -0.10 7.35 -5.65
C VAL A 18 1.17 7.04 -4.86
N PHE A 19 1.05 6.40 -3.71
CA PHE A 19 2.17 5.97 -2.88
C PHE A 19 3.10 5.00 -3.63
N ILE A 20 2.55 3.96 -4.26
CA ILE A 20 3.36 3.02 -5.06
C ILE A 20 4.02 3.75 -6.23
N GLY A 21 3.31 4.62 -6.94
CA GLY A 21 3.86 5.41 -8.05
C GLY A 21 5.02 6.31 -7.63
N ILE A 22 4.83 7.13 -6.61
CA ILE A 22 5.88 8.04 -6.10
C ILE A 22 7.07 7.27 -5.57
N THR A 23 6.85 6.20 -4.79
CA THR A 23 7.95 5.44 -4.21
C THR A 23 8.77 4.70 -5.26
N ASN A 24 8.13 4.14 -6.28
CA ASN A 24 8.83 3.53 -7.41
C ASN A 24 9.60 4.57 -8.25
N LEU A 25 9.03 5.77 -8.45
CA LEU A 25 9.70 6.87 -9.15
C LEU A 25 10.95 7.35 -8.41
N LEU A 26 10.84 7.54 -7.09
CA LEU A 26 11.95 8.04 -6.25
C LEU A 26 13.06 7.01 -6.02
N LEU A 27 12.67 5.76 -5.76
CA LEU A 27 13.61 4.69 -5.40
C LEU A 27 14.18 3.94 -6.60
N GLN A 28 13.54 4.06 -7.77
CA GLN A 28 13.91 3.45 -9.06
C GLN A 28 14.16 1.93 -8.94
N PRO A 29 13.21 1.08 -9.35
CA PRO A 29 13.41 -0.36 -9.30
C PRO A 29 14.60 -0.77 -10.16
N VAL A 30 15.57 -1.45 -9.53
CA VAL A 30 16.67 -2.11 -10.23
C VAL A 30 16.14 -3.50 -10.60
N ASN A 31 16.23 -3.89 -11.87
CA ASN A 31 15.79 -5.20 -12.37
C ASN A 31 14.29 -5.53 -12.21
N GLY A 32 13.42 -4.53 -12.12
CA GLY A 32 11.97 -4.75 -11.98
C GLY A 32 11.53 -5.15 -10.57
N ASP A 33 12.41 -5.02 -9.58
CA ASP A 33 12.07 -5.32 -8.19
C ASP A 33 10.98 -4.38 -7.65
N TRP A 34 9.91 -4.97 -7.14
CA TRP A 34 8.82 -4.23 -6.49
C TRP A 34 9.25 -3.57 -5.16
N PHE A 35 10.37 -4.02 -4.59
CA PHE A 35 10.98 -3.53 -3.36
C PHE A 35 12.27 -2.73 -3.62
N ALA A 36 12.17 -1.72 -4.50
CA ALA A 36 13.28 -0.84 -4.86
C ALA A 36 13.93 -0.09 -3.69
N GLY A 37 15.24 0.16 -3.79
CA GLY A 37 15.97 1.12 -2.95
C GLY A 37 16.70 0.56 -1.72
N THR A 38 16.42 -0.66 -1.29
CA THR A 38 17.06 -1.28 -0.10
C THR A 38 18.54 -1.58 -0.30
N GLY A 39 18.95 -1.93 -1.52
CA GLY A 39 20.35 -2.14 -1.92
C GLY A 39 21.05 -0.90 -2.48
N SER A 40 20.44 0.29 -2.41
CA SER A 40 21.00 1.50 -3.03
C SER A 40 22.32 1.92 -2.36
N PRO A 41 23.38 2.25 -3.13
CA PRO A 41 24.63 2.81 -2.59
C PRO A 41 24.44 4.23 -2.05
N VAL A 42 23.35 4.91 -2.44
CA VAL A 42 22.99 6.25 -1.97
C VAL A 42 22.26 6.15 -0.62
N ALA A 43 22.86 6.71 0.43
CA ALA A 43 22.40 6.58 1.81
C ALA A 43 20.96 7.07 2.05
N TRP A 44 20.57 8.21 1.48
CA TRP A 44 19.20 8.74 1.67
C TRP A 44 18.14 7.86 1.00
N LYS A 45 18.44 7.27 -0.17
CA LYS A 45 17.56 6.31 -0.84
C LYS A 45 17.38 5.04 -0.01
N ARG A 46 18.48 4.52 0.55
CA ARG A 46 18.45 3.33 1.43
C ARG A 46 17.63 3.57 2.69
N ASN A 47 17.83 4.71 3.35
CA ASN A 47 17.08 5.06 4.56
C ASN A 47 15.59 5.25 4.25
N LEU A 48 15.26 5.95 3.16
CA LEU A 48 13.87 6.13 2.73
C LEU A 48 13.22 4.78 2.40
N ALA A 49 13.93 3.90 1.68
CA ALA A 49 13.47 2.56 1.39
C ALA A 49 13.19 1.78 2.68
N ALA A 50 14.09 1.81 3.67
CA ALA A 50 13.92 1.11 4.95
C ALA A 50 12.68 1.58 5.74
N ILE A 51 12.38 2.88 5.74
CA ILE A 51 11.18 3.44 6.41
C ILE A 51 9.90 3.00 5.70
N ILE A 52 9.92 2.99 4.37
CA ILE A 52 8.76 2.69 3.51
C ILE A 52 8.50 1.19 3.41
N TYR A 53 9.54 0.37 3.60
CA TYR A 53 9.53 -1.07 3.39
C TYR A 53 8.40 -1.82 4.11
N PRO A 54 8.12 -1.57 5.42
CA PRO A 54 7.03 -2.27 6.12
C PRO A 54 5.66 -1.99 5.48
N VAL A 55 5.43 -0.75 5.03
CA VAL A 55 4.17 -0.36 4.38
C VAL A 55 4.06 -1.04 3.02
N LYS A 56 5.14 -1.06 2.23
CA LYS A 56 5.17 -1.78 0.95
C LYS A 56 4.97 -3.29 1.12
N ILE A 57 5.55 -3.91 2.15
CA ILE A 57 5.33 -5.33 2.44
C ILE A 57 3.84 -5.62 2.64
N ILE A 58 3.15 -4.79 3.43
CA ILE A 58 1.72 -4.99 3.68
C ILE A 58 0.92 -4.77 2.39
N LEU A 59 1.23 -3.72 1.61
CA LEU A 59 0.44 -3.40 0.41
C LEU A 59 0.71 -4.34 -0.78
N VAL A 60 1.93 -4.83 -0.94
CA VAL A 60 2.41 -5.48 -2.18
C VAL A 60 2.92 -6.89 -1.92
N GLY A 61 3.38 -7.21 -0.70
CA GLY A 61 4.01 -8.49 -0.37
C GLY A 61 3.14 -9.71 -0.71
N PRO A 62 1.87 -9.79 -0.25
CA PRO A 62 0.99 -10.89 -0.60
C PRO A 62 0.63 -10.98 -2.09
N LEU A 63 0.80 -9.87 -2.82
CA LEU A 63 0.57 -9.79 -4.26
C LEU A 63 1.83 -10.09 -5.08
N ALA A 64 2.99 -10.29 -4.44
CA ALA A 64 4.26 -10.58 -5.11
C ALA A 64 4.19 -11.73 -6.13
N PRO A 65 3.45 -12.85 -5.90
CA PRO A 65 3.31 -13.91 -6.90
C PRO A 65 2.68 -13.43 -8.22
N ILE A 66 1.68 -12.53 -8.13
CA ILE A 66 0.99 -11.96 -9.30
C ILE A 66 1.92 -10.97 -10.03
N PHE A 67 2.81 -10.33 -9.29
CA PHE A 67 3.74 -9.35 -9.83
C PHE A 67 4.98 -9.96 -10.49
N ASN A 68 5.41 -11.13 -10.00
CA ASN A 68 6.55 -11.90 -10.49
C ASN A 68 6.21 -12.84 -11.64
N ASP A 69 4.91 -13.00 -11.95
CA ASP A 69 4.50 -13.68 -13.17
C ASP A 69 5.04 -12.88 -14.39
N PRO A 70 5.72 -13.54 -15.35
CA PRO A 70 6.41 -12.90 -16.47
C PRO A 70 5.47 -12.22 -17.47
N ASP A 71 4.17 -12.60 -17.53
CA ASP A 71 3.22 -11.94 -18.44
C ASP A 71 1.79 -11.75 -17.88
N PRO A 72 1.61 -11.04 -16.75
CA PRO A 72 0.31 -10.80 -16.18
C PRO A 72 -0.23 -9.55 -16.85
N ALA A 73 -1.36 -9.70 -17.54
CA ALA A 73 -2.01 -8.59 -18.20
C ALA A 73 -2.16 -7.39 -17.22
N PRO A 74 -1.75 -6.17 -17.62
CA PRO A 74 -1.78 -4.99 -16.75
C PRO A 74 -3.12 -4.75 -16.02
N PRO A 75 -4.29 -5.01 -16.64
CA PRO A 75 -5.59 -4.92 -15.95
C PRO A 75 -5.75 -5.90 -14.78
N VAL A 76 -5.18 -7.10 -14.88
CA VAL A 76 -5.26 -8.15 -13.85
C VAL A 76 -4.47 -7.74 -12.61
N ARG A 77 -3.28 -7.16 -12.79
CA ARG A 77 -2.46 -6.62 -11.68
C ARG A 77 -3.21 -5.51 -10.93
N ALA A 78 -3.79 -4.56 -11.67
CA ALA A 78 -4.55 -3.46 -11.09
C ALA A 78 -5.81 -3.95 -10.36
N LEU A 79 -6.52 -4.93 -10.92
CA LEU A 79 -7.70 -5.53 -10.30
C LEU A 79 -7.36 -6.27 -9.00
N ALA A 80 -6.30 -7.09 -9.01
CA ALA A 80 -5.83 -7.79 -7.81
C ALA A 80 -5.45 -6.80 -6.70
N CYS A 81 -4.75 -5.71 -7.05
CA CYS A 81 -4.46 -4.62 -6.11
C CYS A 81 -5.73 -3.99 -5.56
N ALA A 82 -6.69 -3.63 -6.43
CA ALA A 82 -7.91 -2.97 -6.01
C ALA A 82 -8.74 -3.84 -5.06
N ILE A 83 -8.87 -5.14 -5.34
CA ILE A 83 -9.58 -6.09 -4.48
C ILE A 83 -8.88 -6.21 -3.12
N TYR A 84 -7.57 -6.47 -3.13
CA TYR A 84 -6.78 -6.65 -1.92
C TYR A 84 -6.77 -5.39 -1.04
N TRP A 85 -6.52 -4.24 -1.64
CA TRP A 85 -6.47 -2.96 -0.93
C TRP A 85 -7.85 -2.52 -0.43
N THR A 86 -8.94 -2.91 -1.11
CA THR A 86 -10.28 -2.70 -0.59
C THR A 86 -10.49 -3.49 0.71
N ALA A 87 -10.04 -4.75 0.77
CA ALA A 87 -10.11 -5.54 2.00
C ALA A 87 -9.32 -4.88 3.14
N ILE A 88 -8.08 -4.42 2.88
CA ILE A 88 -7.29 -3.67 3.86
C ILE A 88 -8.03 -2.40 4.31
N ALA A 89 -8.56 -1.63 3.36
CA ALA A 89 -9.27 -0.38 3.67
C ALA A 89 -10.46 -0.63 4.60
N LEU A 90 -11.22 -1.69 4.37
CA LEU A 90 -12.34 -2.07 5.24
C LEU A 90 -11.88 -2.47 6.63
N ILE A 91 -10.80 -3.26 6.75
CA ILE A 91 -10.22 -3.66 8.04
C ILE A 91 -9.75 -2.43 8.81
N VAL A 92 -8.98 -1.55 8.18
CA VAL A 92 -8.48 -0.31 8.79
C VAL A 92 -9.63 0.59 9.21
N HIS A 93 -10.62 0.80 8.33
CA HIS A 93 -11.80 1.59 8.64
C HIS A 93 -12.57 1.01 9.84
N PHE A 94 -12.69 -0.32 9.92
CA PHE A 94 -13.34 -1.01 11.03
C PHE A 94 -12.58 -0.82 12.34
N ILE A 95 -11.26 -1.03 12.36
CA ILE A 95 -10.41 -0.82 13.54
C ILE A 95 -10.52 0.62 14.04
N ILE A 96 -10.39 1.61 13.14
CA ILE A 96 -10.52 3.02 13.50
C ILE A 96 -11.93 3.33 14.03
N SER A 97 -12.96 2.70 13.47
CA SER A 97 -14.34 2.85 13.97
C SER A 97 -14.46 2.34 15.41
N ILE A 98 -13.92 1.15 15.72
CA ILE A 98 -13.93 0.59 17.07
C ILE A 98 -13.19 1.50 18.05
N MET A 99 -11.99 1.96 17.70
CA MET A 99 -11.19 2.85 18.55
C MET A 99 -11.94 4.15 18.88
N ASN A 100 -12.64 4.72 17.90
CA ASN A 100 -13.44 5.93 18.11
C ASN A 100 -14.67 5.70 19.00
N VAL A 101 -15.32 4.53 18.89
CA VAL A 101 -16.43 4.17 19.78
C VAL A 101 -15.93 4.00 21.22
N ARG A 102 -14.81 3.29 21.42
CA ARG A 102 -14.20 3.12 22.75
C ARG A 102 -13.81 4.46 23.36
N LYS A 103 -13.21 5.37 22.59
CA LYS A 103 -12.83 6.71 23.07
C LYS A 103 -14.03 7.54 23.54
N LYS A 104 -15.18 7.41 22.88
CA LYS A 104 -16.43 8.06 23.31
C LYS A 104 -17.07 7.44 24.56
N SER A 105 -16.76 6.19 24.90
CA SER A 105 -17.30 5.54 26.09
C SER A 105 -16.52 5.84 27.37
N VAL A 106 -15.30 6.38 27.24
CA VAL A 106 -14.38 6.66 28.35
C VAL A 106 -14.40 8.15 28.76
N ASN A 107 -14.91 9.02 27.88
CA ASN A 107 -15.14 10.45 28.13
C ASN A 107 -16.62 10.71 28.40
#